data_AF-A0A7S1LK38-F1
#
_entry.id   AF-A0A7S1LK38-F1
#
_cell.length_a   1.000
_cell.length_b   1.000
_cell.length_c   1.000
_cell.angle_alpha   90.00
_cell.angle_beta   90.00
_cell.angle_gamma   90.00
#
_symmetry.space_group_name_H-M   'P 1'
#
loop_
_entity.id
_entity.type
_entity.pdbx_description
1 polymer ?
#
loop_
_entity_poly.entity_id
_entity_poly.type
_entity_poly.pdbx_seq_one_letter_code
_entity_poly.pdbx_strand_id
1 'polypeptide(L)'
;STMLAFVALGLQADVIDAWGLSFDNCCNTGNIMGGTCPDGSCGPCCGVGSCNSFCCGCDGGCRKPWKDQEERVWPITEEMKKLDLNQWPMLSAHDAATAYAQSDTCSPHTPINNWAVTQARGGFPRLLSCGARAFDLRPYLQEGGTLIMHHGTVLFHTEVKEAVQDVVEWSKEHPDTFVLIIASHCDGEDQDLKGKCKAASDTAFSNAGVKQLLCDDIARMSLGTAMKLGKQGDGGSVLFTWEWCVQSNFDQAKDIKCYSAIRRRLGEQEDPSLASEFSLASKELLGNGSAVEGDDARRLTLAGMGSCYGDEADKDAAFRPFWAYVDKVCNTEKPPYEGRAWLWQAQAHWQYDDEAIVEGTARRSCILWDEEKSHVNHRVAAKIKENGMKHINILEVDHLCDHGADIGEALHKYVLSKLPHAEEKYEQRERAVAAHGVGSATVWLAAALVLLGALAFGALSLRRHSALRQGRDITCEGSAEEARESLRMLAKALEVDASECQHPA
;
A
#
# COMPACT_ATOMS: atom_id res chain seq x y z
N SER A 1 17.90 -17.81 -18.50
CA SER A 1 16.76 -18.08 -19.39
C SER A 1 15.83 -16.89 -19.51
N THR A 2 15.47 -16.22 -18.41
CA THR A 2 14.65 -14.99 -18.39
C THR A 2 15.20 -13.84 -19.26
N MET A 3 16.52 -13.67 -19.32
CA MET A 3 17.17 -12.64 -20.14
C MET A 3 16.92 -12.81 -21.66
N LEU A 4 16.71 -14.04 -22.15
CA LEU A 4 16.41 -14.31 -23.56
C LEU A 4 14.96 -13.96 -23.93
N ALA A 5 14.02 -14.11 -22.99
CA ALA A 5 12.63 -13.69 -23.20
C ALA A 5 12.52 -12.15 -23.30
N PHE A 6 13.29 -11.41 -22.49
CA PHE A 6 13.30 -9.94 -22.53
C PHE A 6 13.95 -9.37 -23.81
N VAL A 7 14.98 -10.01 -24.37
CA VAL A 7 15.59 -9.60 -25.66
C VAL A 7 14.60 -9.78 -26.82
N ALA A 8 13.79 -10.84 -26.81
CA ALA A 8 12.76 -11.06 -27.82
C ALA A 8 11.59 -10.05 -27.73
N LEU A 9 11.21 -9.63 -26.50
CA LEU A 9 10.20 -8.60 -26.28
C LEU A 9 10.68 -7.20 -26.69
N GLY A 10 11.97 -6.89 -26.51
CA GLY A 10 12.56 -5.64 -27.00
C GLY A 10 12.47 -5.50 -28.53
N LEU A 11 12.69 -6.59 -29.26
CA LEU A 11 12.56 -6.63 -30.74
C LEU A 11 11.11 -6.47 -31.24
N GLN A 12 10.10 -6.81 -30.44
CA GLN A 12 8.68 -6.61 -30.82
C GLN A 12 8.24 -5.15 -30.72
N ALA A 13 8.83 -4.34 -29.84
CA ALA A 13 8.56 -2.90 -29.77
C ALA A 13 8.95 -2.21 -31.09
N ASP A 14 10.09 -2.59 -31.68
CA ASP A 14 10.56 -2.06 -32.96
C ASP A 14 9.68 -2.47 -34.16
N VAL A 15 9.00 -3.62 -34.08
CA VAL A 15 8.08 -4.08 -35.14
C VAL A 15 6.74 -3.34 -35.08
N ILE A 16 6.29 -2.88 -33.91
CA ILE A 16 5.07 -2.06 -33.79
C ILE A 16 5.27 -0.68 -34.44
N ASP A 17 6.48 -0.12 -34.36
CA ASP A 17 6.84 1.13 -35.05
C ASP A 17 6.81 1.00 -36.59
N ALA A 18 7.06 -0.19 -37.14
CA ALA A 18 7.08 -0.43 -38.58
C ALA A 18 5.70 -0.36 -39.26
N TRP A 19 4.59 -0.43 -38.51
CA TRP A 19 3.22 -0.42 -39.06
C TRP A 19 2.60 0.98 -39.20
N GLY A 20 3.35 2.05 -38.95
CA GLY A 20 2.88 3.43 -39.22
C GLY A 20 1.68 3.89 -38.38
N LEU A 21 1.24 3.10 -37.40
CA LEU A 21 0.35 3.53 -36.33
C LEU A 21 1.20 4.17 -35.23
N SER A 22 1.85 5.28 -35.57
CA SER A 22 2.55 6.13 -34.60
C SER A 22 1.51 6.72 -33.65
N PHE A 23 1.49 6.24 -32.42
CA PHE A 23 0.81 6.89 -31.29
C PHE A 23 1.59 8.14 -30.81
N ASP A 24 2.78 8.41 -31.38
CA ASP A 24 3.65 9.55 -31.01
C ASP A 24 3.08 10.92 -31.38
N ASN A 25 2.05 10.97 -32.22
CA ASN A 25 1.57 12.23 -32.78
C ASN A 25 0.75 13.12 -31.83
N CYS A 26 0.47 12.68 -30.60
CA CYS A 26 -0.15 13.56 -29.60
C CYS A 26 0.88 14.40 -28.82
N CYS A 27 2.12 13.93 -28.65
CA CYS A 27 3.15 14.65 -27.88
C CYS A 27 4.00 15.59 -28.74
N ASN A 28 3.95 15.47 -30.07
CA ASN A 28 4.82 16.24 -30.97
C ASN A 28 4.20 17.55 -31.50
N THR A 29 3.07 17.99 -30.93
CA THR A 29 2.45 19.28 -31.29
C THR A 29 3.01 20.46 -30.49
N GLY A 30 4.34 20.54 -30.32
CA GLY A 30 5.15 21.75 -30.13
C GLY A 30 4.76 22.84 -29.12
N ASN A 31 3.73 22.70 -28.28
CA ASN A 31 3.19 23.81 -27.48
C ASN A 31 2.58 23.44 -26.12
N ILE A 32 2.64 22.18 -25.69
CA ILE A 32 2.20 21.80 -24.34
C ILE A 32 3.43 21.77 -23.44
N MET A 33 3.79 22.93 -22.87
CA MET A 33 4.71 22.97 -21.74
C MET A 33 4.12 22.12 -20.62
N GLY A 34 4.79 21.02 -20.27
CA GLY A 34 4.38 20.16 -19.16
C GLY A 34 4.21 20.97 -17.88
N GLY A 35 3.12 20.71 -17.17
CA GLY A 35 2.84 21.33 -15.88
C GLY A 35 3.30 20.42 -14.73
N THR A 36 3.34 21.00 -13.53
CA THR A 36 3.43 20.24 -12.28
C THR A 36 2.01 19.84 -11.87
N CYS A 37 1.75 18.55 -11.73
CA CYS A 37 0.49 18.00 -11.23
C CYS A 37 0.22 18.45 -9.78
N PRO A 38 -1.04 18.42 -9.31
CA PRO A 38 -1.37 18.68 -7.92
C PRO A 38 -0.66 17.77 -6.89
N ASP A 39 -0.20 16.59 -7.33
CA ASP A 39 0.60 15.64 -6.54
C ASP A 39 2.12 15.90 -6.62
N GLY A 40 2.56 16.96 -7.29
CA GLY A 40 3.97 17.33 -7.44
C GLY A 40 4.70 16.63 -8.59
N SER A 41 4.08 15.68 -9.29
CA SER A 41 4.69 15.04 -10.46
C SER A 41 4.77 16.02 -11.65
N CYS A 42 5.83 15.94 -12.47
CA CYS A 42 5.95 16.72 -13.71
C CYS A 42 5.60 15.85 -14.91
N GLY A 43 4.69 16.32 -15.75
CA GLY A 43 4.31 15.63 -16.99
C GLY A 43 3.49 16.52 -17.92
N PRO A 44 3.32 16.14 -19.20
CA PRO A 44 2.52 16.90 -20.16
C PRO A 44 1.04 17.04 -19.76
N CYS A 45 0.61 16.36 -18.70
CA CYS A 45 -0.79 16.11 -18.38
C CYS A 45 -1.04 16.16 -16.86
N CYS A 46 -1.43 17.33 -16.35
CA CYS A 46 -1.75 17.55 -14.93
C CYS A 46 -3.19 17.18 -14.53
N GLY A 47 -3.84 16.29 -15.28
CA GLY A 47 -5.11 15.71 -14.87
C GLY A 47 -6.22 16.74 -14.57
N VAL A 48 -6.71 17.44 -15.58
CA VAL A 48 -8.01 18.11 -15.52
C VAL A 48 -8.90 17.56 -16.64
N GLY A 49 -9.69 16.52 -16.34
CA GLY A 49 -10.66 15.93 -17.27
C GLY A 49 -10.90 14.43 -17.08
N SER A 50 -11.91 13.87 -17.77
CA SER A 50 -12.10 12.41 -17.87
C SER A 50 -10.90 11.73 -18.55
N CYS A 51 -10.66 10.45 -18.26
CA CYS A 51 -9.62 9.64 -18.94
C CYS A 51 -9.64 9.90 -20.45
N ASN A 52 -8.46 10.07 -21.06
CA ASN A 52 -8.30 10.30 -22.50
C ASN A 52 -8.97 11.55 -23.10
N SER A 53 -9.47 12.49 -22.28
CA SER A 53 -10.15 13.68 -22.83
C SER A 53 -9.18 14.75 -23.32
N PHE A 54 -7.98 14.82 -22.72
CA PHE A 54 -6.97 15.84 -23.04
C PHE A 54 -5.56 15.29 -23.25
N CYS A 55 -5.32 14.01 -22.95
CA CYS A 55 -4.00 13.40 -23.01
C CYS A 55 -4.08 11.93 -23.42
N CYS A 56 -3.41 11.58 -24.52
CA CYS A 56 -3.17 10.20 -24.90
C CYS A 56 -2.04 9.61 -24.04
N GLY A 57 -2.22 8.40 -23.51
CA GLY A 57 -1.20 7.71 -22.72
C GLY A 57 -1.24 7.96 -21.21
N CYS A 58 -2.22 8.72 -20.70
CA CYS A 58 -2.51 8.75 -19.26
C CYS A 58 -3.46 7.61 -18.88
N ASP A 59 -2.96 6.37 -18.92
CA ASP A 59 -3.67 5.25 -18.30
C ASP A 59 -3.67 5.45 -16.78
N GLY A 60 -4.84 5.80 -16.25
CA GLY A 60 -5.06 6.10 -14.82
C GLY A 60 -5.83 7.39 -14.54
N GLY A 61 -6.09 8.23 -15.54
CA GLY A 61 -6.83 9.47 -15.35
C GLY A 61 -6.17 10.44 -14.37
N CYS A 62 -6.88 11.50 -14.00
CA CYS A 62 -6.40 12.47 -13.03
C CYS A 62 -6.17 11.77 -11.70
N ARG A 63 -4.92 11.66 -11.25
CA ARG A 63 -4.64 11.25 -9.87
C ARG A 63 -5.28 12.30 -8.98
N LYS A 64 -6.36 11.94 -8.29
CA LYS A 64 -6.81 12.76 -7.16
C LYS A 64 -5.59 12.95 -6.26
N PRO A 65 -5.34 14.15 -5.72
CA PRO A 65 -4.31 14.31 -4.71
C PRO A 65 -4.56 13.23 -3.65
N TRP A 66 -3.55 12.41 -3.40
CA TRP A 66 -3.64 11.26 -2.50
C TRP A 66 -4.22 11.62 -1.12
N LYS A 67 -4.12 12.91 -0.74
CA LYS A 67 -4.77 13.53 0.42
C LYS A 67 -6.26 13.23 0.59
N ASP A 68 -6.97 12.73 -0.43
CA ASP A 68 -8.38 12.35 -0.31
C ASP A 68 -8.61 10.94 0.27
N GLN A 69 -7.57 10.08 0.39
CA GLN A 69 -7.69 8.83 1.15
C GLN A 69 -7.32 9.12 2.60
N GLU A 70 -8.33 9.06 3.48
CA GLU A 70 -8.11 9.14 4.92
C GLU A 70 -7.09 8.07 5.34
N GLU A 71 -5.97 8.53 5.89
CA GLU A 71 -4.97 7.66 6.46
C GLU A 71 -5.60 6.81 7.56
N ARG A 72 -5.56 5.49 7.39
CA ARG A 72 -6.11 4.54 8.36
C ARG A 72 -4.97 3.95 9.19
N VAL A 73 -4.89 4.38 10.45
CA VAL A 73 -3.94 3.84 11.43
C VAL A 73 -4.71 3.14 12.55
N TRP A 74 -4.37 1.88 12.81
CA TRP A 74 -4.89 1.12 13.95
C TRP A 74 -3.88 1.16 15.11
N PRO A 75 -4.17 1.88 16.21
CA PRO A 75 -3.25 1.99 17.33
C PRO A 75 -3.13 0.67 18.08
N ILE A 76 -1.92 0.34 18.54
CA ILE A 76 -1.64 -0.87 19.33
C ILE A 76 -1.94 -0.59 20.81
N THR A 77 -2.91 -1.30 21.37
CA THR A 77 -3.31 -1.18 22.78
C THR A 77 -2.33 -1.85 23.75
N GLU A 78 -2.39 -1.51 25.04
CA GLU A 78 -1.57 -2.17 26.08
C GLU A 78 -1.84 -3.67 26.19
N GLU A 79 -3.07 -4.12 25.92
CA GLU A 79 -3.39 -5.54 25.84
C GLU A 79 -2.73 -6.21 24.62
N MET A 80 -2.73 -5.57 23.45
CA MET A 80 -2.04 -6.07 22.25
C MET A 80 -0.52 -6.15 22.46
N LYS A 81 0.07 -5.20 23.20
CA LYS A 81 1.51 -5.20 23.53
C LYS A 81 1.96 -6.43 24.32
N LYS A 82 1.03 -7.22 24.89
CA LYS A 82 1.33 -8.47 25.62
C LYS A 82 1.42 -9.71 24.72
N LEU A 83 0.93 -9.62 23.48
CA LEU A 83 1.03 -10.73 22.53
C LEU A 83 2.49 -11.01 22.22
N ASP A 84 2.83 -12.28 22.00
CA ASP A 84 4.12 -12.66 21.45
C ASP A 84 4.27 -12.04 20.05
N LEU A 85 5.46 -11.54 19.72
CA LEU A 85 5.70 -10.85 18.46
C LEU A 85 5.40 -11.75 17.25
N ASN A 86 5.72 -13.04 17.37
CA ASN A 86 5.39 -14.01 16.33
C ASN A 86 3.88 -14.33 16.25
N GLN A 87 3.03 -13.86 17.16
CA GLN A 87 1.57 -13.98 17.06
C GLN A 87 0.88 -12.66 16.65
N TRP A 88 1.65 -11.59 16.44
CA TRP A 88 1.12 -10.31 15.98
C TRP A 88 0.99 -10.31 14.44
N PRO A 89 -0.23 -10.17 13.87
CA PRO A 89 -0.41 -10.10 12.44
C PRO A 89 0.01 -8.73 11.88
N MET A 90 0.72 -8.75 10.76
CA MET A 90 1.21 -7.60 10.03
C MET A 90 0.89 -7.77 8.55
N LEU A 91 0.38 -6.71 7.94
CA LEU A 91 0.27 -6.60 6.48
C LEU A 91 1.62 -6.17 5.90
N SER A 92 2.19 -6.98 5.02
CA SER A 92 3.48 -6.73 4.36
C SER A 92 3.29 -6.34 2.89
N ALA A 93 4.05 -5.36 2.44
CA ALA A 93 4.19 -5.07 1.02
C ALA A 93 5.25 -5.98 0.40
N HIS A 94 4.85 -6.82 -0.56
CA HIS A 94 5.77 -7.64 -1.37
C HIS A 94 6.64 -6.76 -2.26
N ASP A 95 7.95 -7.01 -2.32
CA ASP A 95 8.90 -6.24 -3.13
C ASP A 95 8.67 -4.72 -2.97
N ALA A 96 8.60 -4.27 -1.71
CA ALA A 96 8.05 -2.97 -1.36
C ALA A 96 8.72 -1.80 -2.09
N ALA A 97 10.03 -1.93 -2.36
CA ALA A 97 10.85 -0.95 -3.06
C ALA A 97 10.28 -0.51 -4.41
N THR A 98 9.47 -1.36 -5.05
CA THR A 98 8.84 -1.07 -6.32
C THR A 98 7.86 0.12 -6.25
N ALA A 99 7.41 0.52 -5.06
CA ALA A 99 6.66 1.76 -4.84
C ALA A 99 7.44 3.04 -5.18
N TYR A 100 8.76 2.95 -5.35
CA TYR A 100 9.64 4.03 -5.83
C TYR A 100 9.93 3.96 -7.34
N ALA A 101 9.25 3.09 -8.09
CA ALA A 101 9.42 3.02 -9.55
C ALA A 101 9.14 4.37 -10.22
N GLN A 102 10.10 4.86 -11.00
CA GLN A 102 9.98 6.14 -11.71
C GLN A 102 9.26 6.00 -13.06
N SER A 103 9.54 4.91 -13.79
CA SER A 103 8.97 4.67 -15.12
C SER A 103 7.59 4.02 -15.04
N ASP A 104 6.80 4.18 -16.09
CA ASP A 104 5.42 3.70 -16.16
C ASP A 104 5.31 2.21 -15.92
N THR A 105 4.17 1.82 -15.35
CA THR A 105 3.79 0.46 -15.02
C THR A 105 2.47 0.20 -15.69
N CYS A 106 2.21 -1.05 -16.08
CA CYS A 106 1.03 -1.42 -16.83
C CYS A 106 0.92 -0.69 -18.18
N SER A 107 2.07 -0.42 -18.79
CA SER A 107 2.19 0.27 -20.08
C SER A 107 2.87 -0.62 -21.10
N PRO A 108 2.47 -0.59 -22.38
CA PRO A 108 3.17 -1.33 -23.43
C PRO A 108 4.62 -0.86 -23.63
N HIS A 109 4.95 0.37 -23.21
CA HIS A 109 6.28 0.96 -23.41
C HIS A 109 7.30 0.54 -22.34
N THR A 110 6.87 -0.07 -21.24
CA THR A 110 7.73 -0.47 -20.12
C THR A 110 7.43 -1.92 -19.70
N PRO A 111 7.55 -2.90 -20.61
CA PRO A 111 7.12 -4.28 -20.36
C PRO A 111 7.84 -4.93 -19.17
N ILE A 112 9.08 -4.54 -18.89
CA ILE A 112 9.83 -5.01 -17.71
C ILE A 112 9.13 -4.57 -16.42
N ASN A 113 8.69 -3.31 -16.34
CA ASN A 113 8.02 -2.79 -15.14
C ASN A 113 6.65 -3.43 -14.92
N ASN A 114 5.96 -3.88 -15.96
CA ASN A 114 4.67 -4.58 -15.83
C ASN A 114 4.78 -5.86 -15.00
N TRP A 115 5.97 -6.46 -14.94
CA TRP A 115 6.23 -7.73 -14.27
C TRP A 115 7.29 -7.63 -13.16
N ALA A 116 7.84 -6.44 -12.92
CA ALA A 116 8.76 -6.16 -11.83
C ALA A 116 8.17 -5.23 -10.77
N VAL A 117 7.16 -4.42 -11.09
CA VAL A 117 6.55 -3.52 -10.11
C VAL A 117 5.34 -4.17 -9.46
N THR A 118 5.43 -4.38 -8.16
CA THR A 118 4.44 -5.06 -7.32
C THR A 118 3.59 -4.09 -6.50
N GLN A 119 4.05 -2.85 -6.30
CA GLN A 119 3.35 -1.84 -5.53
C GLN A 119 3.03 -0.59 -6.37
N ALA A 120 1.89 0.04 -6.08
CA ALA A 120 1.58 1.33 -6.66
C ALA A 120 2.60 2.40 -6.20
N ARG A 121 2.92 3.35 -7.08
CA ARG A 121 3.89 4.41 -6.79
C ARG A 121 3.50 5.27 -5.59
N GLY A 122 4.48 5.82 -4.89
CA GLY A 122 4.28 6.77 -3.79
C GLY A 122 5.20 6.54 -2.61
N GLY A 123 6.20 5.67 -2.78
CA GLY A 123 7.17 5.33 -1.74
C GLY A 123 6.53 4.61 -0.55
N PHE A 124 7.31 4.46 0.51
CA PHE A 124 6.87 3.82 1.74
C PHE A 124 5.83 4.62 2.52
N PRO A 125 5.83 5.97 2.54
CA PRO A 125 4.78 6.72 3.23
C PRO A 125 3.38 6.36 2.72
N ARG A 126 3.22 6.23 1.40
CA ARG A 126 1.94 5.81 0.81
C ARG A 126 1.55 4.40 1.26
N LEU A 127 2.48 3.45 1.24
CA LEU A 127 2.19 2.07 1.67
C LEU A 127 1.79 2.01 3.16
N LEU A 128 2.42 2.81 4.02
CA LEU A 128 2.08 2.88 5.45
C LEU A 128 0.66 3.37 5.67
N SER A 129 0.25 4.43 4.96
CA SER A 129 -1.09 4.97 5.04
C SER A 129 -2.15 4.06 4.39
N CYS A 130 -1.74 3.21 3.44
CA CYS A 130 -2.57 2.13 2.89
C CYS A 130 -2.63 0.89 3.81
N GLY A 131 -1.92 0.90 4.95
CA GLY A 131 -2.04 -0.12 6.00
C GLY A 131 -0.82 -1.03 6.18
N ALA A 132 0.26 -0.86 5.41
CA ALA A 132 1.47 -1.66 5.54
C ALA A 132 2.06 -1.53 6.96
N ARG A 133 2.43 -2.64 7.57
CA ARG A 133 3.18 -2.70 8.85
C ARG A 133 4.40 -3.61 8.77
N ALA A 134 4.63 -4.21 7.61
CA ALA A 134 5.89 -4.85 7.25
C ALA A 134 6.28 -4.55 5.80
N PHE A 135 7.57 -4.70 5.48
CA PHE A 135 8.11 -4.46 4.14
C PHE A 135 9.09 -5.57 3.76
N ASP A 136 8.91 -6.21 2.61
CA ASP A 136 9.99 -6.96 1.96
C ASP A 136 10.90 -5.99 1.20
N LEU A 137 12.09 -5.74 1.75
CA LEU A 137 13.08 -4.82 1.19
C LEU A 137 14.31 -5.60 0.74
N ARG A 138 14.68 -5.44 -0.53
CA ARG A 138 15.78 -6.15 -1.19
C ARG A 138 16.89 -5.18 -1.56
N PRO A 139 17.98 -5.08 -0.77
CA PRO A 139 19.06 -4.14 -1.02
C PRO A 139 19.99 -4.57 -2.16
N TYR A 140 20.54 -3.60 -2.87
CA TYR A 140 21.51 -3.79 -3.96
C TYR A 140 22.67 -2.81 -3.79
N LEU A 141 23.90 -3.33 -3.68
CA LEU A 141 25.11 -2.51 -3.53
C LEU A 141 25.77 -2.24 -4.89
N GLN A 142 25.81 -0.98 -5.29
CA GLN A 142 26.45 -0.53 -6.52
C GLN A 142 27.94 -0.24 -6.31
N GLU A 143 28.69 -0.16 -7.41
CA GLU A 143 30.02 0.43 -7.43
C GLU A 143 29.98 1.86 -6.86
N GLY A 144 30.99 2.23 -6.08
CA GLY A 144 31.01 3.50 -5.34
C GLY A 144 30.35 3.45 -3.96
N GLY A 145 29.71 2.33 -3.60
CA GLY A 145 29.18 2.10 -2.25
C GLY A 145 27.76 2.61 -2.02
N THR A 146 27.08 3.06 -3.09
CA THR A 146 25.67 3.45 -3.02
C THR A 146 24.80 2.19 -2.85
N LEU A 147 23.95 2.20 -1.83
CA LEU A 147 23.03 1.11 -1.53
C LEU A 147 21.62 1.50 -1.97
N ILE A 148 21.16 0.89 -3.06
CA ILE A 148 19.82 1.08 -3.62
C ILE A 148 18.98 -0.17 -3.38
N MET A 149 17.80 -0.25 -4.00
CA MET A 149 16.91 -1.42 -3.90
C MET A 149 16.73 -2.10 -5.26
N HIS A 150 16.30 -3.36 -5.26
CA HIS A 150 16.02 -4.10 -6.50
C HIS A 150 14.83 -5.05 -6.37
N HIS A 151 14.32 -5.52 -7.50
CA HIS A 151 13.48 -6.71 -7.60
C HIS A 151 13.97 -7.55 -8.78
N GLY A 152 14.55 -8.72 -8.49
CA GLY A 152 15.27 -9.49 -9.49
C GLY A 152 16.40 -8.65 -10.10
N THR A 153 16.37 -8.45 -11.41
CA THR A 153 17.36 -7.63 -12.15
C THR A 153 16.96 -6.17 -12.33
N VAL A 154 15.79 -5.75 -11.84
CA VAL A 154 15.31 -4.37 -11.97
C VAL A 154 15.75 -3.56 -10.76
N LEU A 155 16.43 -2.45 -11.01
CA LEU A 155 16.97 -1.57 -9.99
C LEU A 155 16.03 -0.38 -9.74
N PHE A 156 15.86 -0.02 -8.47
CA PHE A 156 15.13 1.16 -8.03
C PHE A 156 16.11 2.11 -7.36
N HIS A 157 16.43 3.22 -8.04
CA HIS A 157 17.56 4.10 -7.71
C HIS A 157 17.38 4.96 -6.44
N THR A 158 16.26 4.84 -5.74
CA THR A 158 16.13 5.41 -4.39
C THR A 158 17.07 4.68 -3.44
N GLU A 159 17.88 5.43 -2.70
CA GLU A 159 18.79 4.84 -1.73
C GLU A 159 18.01 4.19 -0.59
N VAL A 160 18.49 3.04 -0.09
CA VAL A 160 17.90 2.37 1.08
C VAL A 160 17.81 3.32 2.27
N LYS A 161 18.81 4.19 2.44
CA LYS A 161 18.81 5.21 3.50
C LYS A 161 17.59 6.14 3.43
N GLU A 162 17.26 6.61 2.23
CA GLU A 162 16.10 7.49 2.00
C GLU A 162 14.80 6.74 2.28
N ALA A 163 14.63 5.55 1.70
CA ALA A 163 13.43 4.75 1.89
C ALA A 163 13.19 4.35 3.36
N VAL A 164 14.26 4.03 4.11
CA VAL A 164 14.16 3.72 5.55
C VAL A 164 13.84 4.98 6.37
N GLN A 165 14.41 6.12 5.98
CA GLN A 165 14.13 7.39 6.65
C GLN A 165 12.64 7.76 6.54
N ASP A 166 12.01 7.52 5.39
CA ASP A 166 10.57 7.71 5.20
C ASP A 166 9.74 6.94 6.24
N VAL A 167 10.12 5.69 6.54
CA VAL A 167 9.44 4.85 7.55
C VAL A 167 9.65 5.41 8.95
N VAL A 168 10.87 5.85 9.25
CA VAL A 168 11.21 6.44 10.55
C VAL A 168 10.47 7.75 10.78
N GLU A 169 10.37 8.61 9.76
CA GLU A 169 9.65 9.88 9.82
C GLU A 169 8.15 9.66 9.99
N TRP A 170 7.56 8.80 9.17
CA TRP A 170 6.16 8.42 9.33
C TRP A 170 5.90 7.85 10.73
N SER A 171 6.77 6.96 11.22
CA SER A 171 6.60 6.35 12.54
C SER A 171 6.65 7.39 13.66
N LYS A 172 7.49 8.44 13.58
CA LYS A 172 7.56 9.51 14.59
C LYS A 172 6.23 10.24 14.78
N GLU A 173 5.44 10.37 13.72
CA GLU A 173 4.13 11.04 13.73
C GLU A 173 2.99 10.14 14.22
N HIS A 174 3.24 8.82 14.28
CA HIS A 174 2.24 7.81 14.59
C HIS A 174 2.59 7.04 15.87
N PRO A 175 2.37 7.64 17.06
CA PRO A 175 2.55 6.92 18.31
C PRO A 175 1.65 5.66 18.33
N ASP A 176 2.10 4.63 19.03
CA ASP A 176 1.43 3.32 19.12
C ASP A 176 1.37 2.52 17.81
N THR A 177 2.27 2.79 16.87
CA THR A 177 2.50 1.93 15.69
C THR A 177 3.77 1.11 15.80
N PHE A 178 3.79 -0.04 15.13
CA PHE A 178 4.95 -0.90 14.97
C PHE A 178 5.13 -1.24 13.49
N VAL A 179 6.35 -1.07 12.99
CA VAL A 179 6.73 -1.38 11.61
C VAL A 179 7.96 -2.28 11.59
N LEU A 180 7.90 -3.33 10.78
CA LEU A 180 8.99 -4.28 10.60
C LEU A 180 9.54 -4.22 9.17
N ILE A 181 10.82 -3.92 9.00
CA ILE A 181 11.52 -4.06 7.72
C ILE A 181 12.12 -5.46 7.66
N ILE A 182 11.79 -6.23 6.63
CA ILE A 182 12.34 -7.56 6.37
C ILE A 182 13.34 -7.41 5.23
N ALA A 183 14.63 -7.40 5.58
CA ALA A 183 15.70 -7.34 4.59
C ALA A 183 15.96 -8.74 4.01
N SER A 184 15.90 -8.87 2.69
CA SER A 184 16.05 -10.14 1.99
C SER A 184 16.90 -9.99 0.72
N HIS A 185 17.28 -11.09 0.08
CA HIS A 185 17.83 -11.12 -1.28
C HIS A 185 18.99 -10.14 -1.59
N CYS A 186 19.83 -9.80 -0.60
CA CYS A 186 20.91 -8.83 -0.80
C CYS A 186 21.77 -9.16 -2.04
N ASP A 187 21.93 -8.19 -2.92
CA ASP A 187 22.71 -8.35 -4.16
C ASP A 187 23.70 -7.20 -4.38
N GLY A 188 24.47 -7.30 -5.46
CA GLY A 188 25.40 -6.24 -5.85
C GLY A 188 25.82 -6.33 -7.31
N GLU A 189 26.50 -5.28 -7.77
CA GLU A 189 26.98 -5.15 -9.16
C GLU A 189 27.99 -6.25 -9.54
N ASP A 190 28.74 -6.74 -8.55
CA ASP A 190 29.58 -7.93 -8.66
C ASP A 190 29.47 -8.84 -7.42
N GLN A 191 30.19 -9.97 -7.43
CA GLN A 191 30.16 -10.94 -6.33
C GLN A 191 30.79 -10.43 -5.02
N ASP A 192 31.77 -9.53 -5.11
CA ASP A 192 32.41 -8.93 -3.92
C ASP A 192 31.45 -7.92 -3.27
N LEU A 193 30.80 -7.08 -4.07
CA LEU A 193 29.77 -6.15 -3.62
C LEU A 193 28.53 -6.88 -3.08
N LYS A 194 28.10 -7.95 -3.74
CA LYS A 194 27.05 -8.85 -3.20
C LYS A 194 27.42 -9.37 -1.81
N GLY A 195 28.67 -9.80 -1.60
CA GLY A 195 29.17 -10.23 -0.30
C GLY A 195 29.19 -9.13 0.78
N LYS A 196 29.27 -7.85 0.37
CA LYS A 196 29.30 -6.67 1.25
C LYS A 196 27.93 -6.03 1.47
N CYS A 197 26.95 -6.33 0.63
CA CYS A 197 25.61 -5.74 0.63
C CYS A 197 24.95 -5.81 2.02
N LYS A 198 25.07 -6.94 2.72
CA LYS A 198 24.47 -7.13 4.05
C LYS A 198 25.04 -6.14 5.08
N ALA A 199 26.37 -6.03 5.15
CA ALA A 199 27.04 -5.12 6.08
C ALA A 199 26.75 -3.64 5.75
N ALA A 200 26.66 -3.30 4.47
CA ALA A 200 26.24 -1.98 4.02
C ALA A 200 24.79 -1.68 4.44
N SER A 201 23.89 -2.67 4.33
CA SER A 201 22.48 -2.55 4.75
C SER A 201 22.35 -2.39 6.26
N ASP A 202 23.03 -3.23 7.06
CA ASP A 202 23.07 -3.11 8.52
C ASP A 202 23.55 -1.71 8.96
N THR A 203 24.56 -1.17 8.26
CA THR A 203 25.07 0.19 8.47
C THR A 203 24.02 1.26 8.12
N ALA A 204 23.33 1.11 6.98
CA ALA A 204 22.29 2.04 6.55
C ALA A 204 21.11 2.08 7.54
N PHE A 205 20.61 0.92 7.98
CA PHE A 205 19.53 0.83 8.97
C PHE A 205 19.94 1.44 10.32
N SER A 206 21.14 1.11 10.81
CA SER A 206 21.67 1.64 12.07
C SER A 206 21.82 3.17 12.02
N ASN A 207 22.32 3.71 10.90
CA ASN A 207 22.44 5.16 10.69
C ASN A 207 21.09 5.87 10.66
N ALA A 208 20.02 5.20 10.21
CA ALA A 208 18.65 5.70 10.28
C ALA A 208 17.99 5.54 11.66
N GLY A 209 18.69 4.96 12.64
CA GLY A 209 18.16 4.71 13.98
C GLY A 209 17.25 3.48 14.07
N VAL A 210 17.30 2.59 13.07
CA VAL A 210 16.53 1.33 13.06
C VAL A 210 17.40 0.21 13.61
N LYS A 211 16.93 -0.44 14.68
CA LYS A 211 17.66 -1.53 15.33
C LYS A 211 17.32 -2.88 14.71
N GLN A 212 18.30 -3.78 14.73
CA GLN A 212 18.11 -5.16 14.31
C GLN A 212 17.33 -5.95 15.38
N LEU A 213 16.32 -6.67 14.93
CA LEU A 213 15.65 -7.74 15.65
C LEU A 213 16.35 -9.06 15.32
N LEU A 214 17.02 -9.65 16.30
CA LEU A 214 17.71 -10.93 16.15
C LEU A 214 16.69 -12.08 16.25
N CYS A 215 16.92 -13.18 15.51
CA CYS A 215 15.95 -14.28 15.50
C CYS A 215 15.71 -14.83 16.91
N ASP A 216 16.77 -15.01 17.71
CA ASP A 216 16.68 -15.55 19.08
C ASP A 216 15.78 -14.73 20.00
N ASP A 217 15.65 -13.43 19.74
CA ASP A 217 14.77 -12.55 20.51
C ASP A 217 13.30 -12.80 20.18
N ILE A 218 12.98 -13.14 18.92
CA ILE A 218 11.60 -13.30 18.42
C ILE A 218 10.82 -14.36 19.23
N ALA A 219 11.47 -15.45 19.65
CA ALA A 219 10.83 -16.55 20.39
C ALA A 219 10.23 -16.13 21.73
N ARG A 220 10.74 -15.05 22.33
CA ARG A 220 10.45 -14.69 23.73
C ARG A 220 10.04 -13.23 23.88
N MET A 221 9.96 -12.51 22.77
CA MET A 221 9.69 -11.09 22.76
C MET A 221 8.19 -10.86 22.56
N SER A 222 7.58 -10.14 23.50
CA SER A 222 6.25 -9.58 23.27
C SER A 222 6.31 -8.41 22.29
N LEU A 223 5.20 -8.11 21.62
CA LEU A 223 5.05 -6.92 20.77
C LEU A 223 5.46 -5.64 21.50
N GLY A 224 5.08 -5.47 22.76
CA GLY A 224 5.47 -4.30 23.56
C GLY A 224 6.98 -4.20 23.80
N THR A 225 7.65 -5.34 23.95
CA THR A 225 9.11 -5.38 24.06
C THR A 225 9.78 -5.02 22.73
N ALA A 226 9.25 -5.51 21.62
CA ALA A 226 9.70 -5.15 20.27
C ALA A 226 9.49 -3.65 19.99
N MET A 227 8.32 -3.11 20.34
CA MET A 227 8.04 -1.67 20.24
C MET A 227 9.02 -0.84 21.07
N LYS A 228 9.32 -1.27 22.30
CA LYS A 228 10.31 -0.58 23.14
C LYS A 228 11.71 -0.62 22.52
N LEU A 229 12.10 -1.74 21.92
CA LEU A 229 13.40 -1.87 21.24
C LEU A 229 13.51 -0.89 20.07
N GLY A 230 12.49 -0.83 19.22
CA GLY A 230 12.46 -0.05 17.98
C GLY A 230 11.95 1.39 18.09
N LYS A 231 11.67 1.88 19.31
CA LYS A 231 11.06 3.19 19.55
C LYS A 231 11.79 4.34 18.85
N GLN A 232 11.05 5.18 18.14
CA GLN A 232 11.55 6.36 17.40
C GLN A 232 11.18 7.66 18.12
N GLY A 233 11.98 8.07 19.11
CA GLY A 233 11.67 9.24 19.95
C GLY A 233 10.38 9.04 20.73
N ASP A 234 9.44 9.99 20.64
CA ASP A 234 8.11 9.88 21.27
C ASP A 234 7.08 9.14 20.40
N GLY A 235 7.37 8.89 19.12
CA GLY A 235 6.44 8.29 18.15
C GLY A 235 6.34 6.77 18.21
N GLY A 236 6.12 6.14 17.06
CA GLY A 236 6.01 4.69 16.92
C GLY A 236 7.34 3.95 17.04
N SER A 237 7.35 2.74 16.50
CA SER A 237 8.49 1.84 16.59
C SER A 237 8.82 1.22 15.23
N VAL A 238 10.11 1.21 14.89
CA VAL A 238 10.65 0.60 13.67
C VAL A 238 11.78 -0.34 14.04
N LEU A 239 11.70 -1.58 13.56
CA LEU A 239 12.79 -2.56 13.62
C LEU A 239 13.07 -3.10 12.22
N PHE A 240 14.25 -3.67 12.04
CA PHE A 240 14.52 -4.51 10.88
C PHE A 240 14.94 -5.91 11.30
N THR A 241 14.64 -6.91 10.49
CA THR A 241 15.19 -8.26 10.62
C THR A 241 15.60 -8.76 9.25
N TRP A 242 16.34 -9.85 9.21
CA TRP A 242 16.73 -10.48 7.96
C TRP A 242 15.84 -11.68 7.67
N GLU A 243 15.72 -12.04 6.39
CA GLU A 243 14.84 -13.11 5.92
C GLU A 243 15.04 -14.47 6.63
N TRP A 244 16.25 -14.79 7.12
CA TRP A 244 16.46 -16.05 7.86
C TRP A 244 15.81 -16.08 9.25
N CYS A 245 15.24 -14.97 9.72
CA CYS A 245 14.36 -14.93 10.88
C CYS A 245 12.87 -15.06 10.51
N VAL A 246 12.54 -15.14 9.22
CA VAL A 246 11.19 -15.23 8.67
C VAL A 246 11.07 -16.50 7.83
N GLN A 247 10.20 -17.43 8.22
CA GLN A 247 9.81 -18.48 7.29
C GLN A 247 8.92 -17.86 6.22
N SER A 248 9.49 -17.58 5.04
CA SER A 248 8.69 -17.41 3.84
C SER A 248 8.12 -18.76 3.45
N ASN A 249 6.79 -18.92 3.52
CA ASN A 249 6.10 -20.10 3.02
C ASN A 249 5.86 -19.95 1.51
N PHE A 250 6.90 -19.57 0.77
CA PHE A 250 6.85 -19.40 -0.67
C PHE A 250 6.46 -20.72 -1.34
N ASP A 251 5.38 -20.69 -2.12
CA ASP A 251 4.97 -21.86 -2.86
C ASP A 251 5.81 -22.04 -4.13
N GLN A 252 6.89 -22.82 -4.03
CA GLN A 252 7.74 -23.14 -5.19
C GLN A 252 7.01 -23.93 -6.27
N ALA A 253 5.90 -24.61 -5.94
CA ALA A 253 5.09 -25.29 -6.95
C ALA A 253 4.38 -24.30 -7.88
N LYS A 254 4.37 -23.00 -7.51
CA LYS A 254 3.71 -21.91 -8.22
C LYS A 254 2.23 -22.24 -8.40
N ASP A 255 1.56 -22.80 -7.39
CA ASP A 255 0.14 -23.13 -7.54
C ASP A 255 -0.72 -21.86 -7.53
N ILE A 256 -0.20 -20.74 -7.01
CA ILE A 256 -0.88 -19.44 -6.92
C ILE A 256 -0.65 -18.53 -8.14
N LYS A 257 -0.99 -19.01 -9.35
CA LYS A 257 -0.84 -18.24 -10.60
C LYS A 257 -2.12 -17.50 -10.99
N CYS A 258 -1.96 -16.29 -11.53
CA CYS A 258 -3.07 -15.61 -12.18
C CYS A 258 -3.43 -16.27 -13.52
N TYR A 259 -2.43 -16.73 -14.28
CA TYR A 259 -2.60 -17.33 -15.59
C TYR A 259 -2.31 -18.82 -15.54
N SER A 260 -3.23 -19.63 -16.05
CA SER A 260 -3.03 -21.05 -16.22
C SER A 260 -3.15 -21.38 -17.70
N ALA A 261 -2.02 -21.46 -18.39
CA ALA A 261 -1.99 -21.81 -19.80
C ALA A 261 -2.69 -23.16 -20.03
N ILE A 262 -3.79 -23.13 -20.79
CA ILE A 262 -4.30 -24.13 -21.77
C ILE A 262 -4.43 -25.61 -21.33
N ARG A 263 -4.00 -26.05 -20.14
CA ARG A 263 -4.02 -27.47 -19.75
C ARG A 263 -5.43 -28.05 -19.64
N ARG A 264 -6.47 -27.23 -19.44
CA ARG A 264 -7.84 -27.74 -19.28
C ARG A 264 -8.60 -27.99 -20.57
N ARG A 265 -8.33 -27.29 -21.68
CA ARG A 265 -9.17 -27.42 -22.89
C ARG A 265 -8.78 -28.58 -23.81
N LEU A 266 -7.61 -29.19 -23.62
CA LEU A 266 -7.23 -30.39 -24.37
C LEU A 266 -7.71 -31.70 -23.73
N GLY A 267 -8.37 -31.64 -22.57
CA GLY A 267 -8.71 -32.82 -21.80
C GLY A 267 -7.46 -33.49 -21.21
N GLU A 268 -7.62 -34.28 -20.15
CA GLU A 268 -6.54 -35.03 -19.50
C GLU A 268 -5.91 -36.14 -20.38
N GLN A 269 -5.99 -36.05 -21.71
CA GLN A 269 -5.02 -36.73 -22.54
C GLN A 269 -3.78 -35.85 -22.60
N GLU A 270 -2.87 -36.10 -21.67
CA GLU A 270 -1.47 -35.76 -21.80
C GLU A 270 -0.93 -36.36 -23.11
N ASP A 271 -1.13 -35.66 -24.22
CA ASP A 271 -0.28 -35.84 -25.38
C ASP A 271 0.92 -34.91 -25.21
N PRO A 272 2.07 -35.41 -24.72
CA PRO A 272 3.28 -34.62 -24.54
C PRO A 272 3.77 -33.98 -25.85
N SER A 273 3.28 -34.40 -27.02
CA SER A 273 3.63 -33.74 -28.29
C SER A 273 3.09 -32.31 -28.39
N LEU A 274 1.87 -32.03 -27.91
CA LEU A 274 1.25 -30.68 -27.99
C LEU A 274 1.94 -29.65 -27.08
N ALA A 275 2.44 -30.07 -25.92
CA ALA A 275 3.24 -29.20 -25.06
C ALA A 275 4.58 -28.83 -25.74
N SER A 276 5.16 -29.75 -26.51
CA SER A 276 6.39 -29.48 -27.26
C SER A 276 6.12 -28.58 -28.47
N GLU A 277 4.99 -28.73 -29.16
CA GLU A 277 4.57 -27.84 -30.24
C GLU A 277 4.29 -26.42 -29.75
N PHE A 278 3.67 -26.23 -28.58
CA PHE A 278 3.45 -24.88 -28.03
C PHE A 278 4.78 -24.21 -27.60
N SER A 279 5.71 -24.99 -27.03
CA SER A 279 7.05 -24.50 -26.71
C SER A 279 7.83 -24.10 -27.97
N LEU A 280 7.68 -24.85 -29.07
CA LEU A 280 8.24 -24.54 -30.38
C LEU A 280 7.57 -23.32 -31.01
N ALA A 281 6.24 -23.22 -30.98
CA ALA A 281 5.48 -22.09 -31.50
C ALA A 281 5.77 -20.78 -30.74
N SER A 282 5.92 -20.86 -29.41
CA SER A 282 6.37 -19.71 -28.60
C SER A 282 7.79 -19.28 -28.98
N LYS A 283 8.70 -20.23 -29.21
CA LYS A 283 10.04 -19.94 -29.73
C LYS A 283 10.03 -19.36 -31.15
N GLU A 284 9.13 -19.80 -32.02
CA GLU A 284 9.00 -19.26 -33.38
C GLU A 284 8.37 -17.86 -33.39
N LEU A 285 7.31 -17.63 -32.60
CA LEU A 285 6.67 -16.32 -32.40
C LEU A 285 7.64 -15.28 -31.82
N LEU A 286 8.58 -15.71 -30.98
CA LEU A 286 9.61 -14.85 -30.41
C LEU A 286 10.88 -14.78 -31.29
N GLY A 287 11.04 -15.67 -32.26
CA GLY A 287 12.31 -15.91 -32.95
C GLY A 287 12.36 -15.52 -34.42
N ASN A 288 11.24 -15.50 -35.16
CA ASN A 288 11.23 -15.15 -36.58
C ASN A 288 9.95 -14.41 -36.95
N GLY A 289 10.09 -13.15 -37.37
CA GLY A 289 9.00 -12.29 -37.88
C GLY A 289 8.38 -12.75 -39.22
N SER A 290 8.40 -14.05 -39.50
CA SER A 290 7.73 -14.63 -40.67
C SER A 290 6.25 -14.74 -40.37
N ALA A 291 5.45 -13.84 -40.96
CA ALA A 291 4.00 -13.89 -40.88
C ALA A 291 3.48 -15.25 -41.35
N VAL A 292 2.92 -16.04 -40.42
CA VAL A 292 2.22 -17.27 -40.76
C VAL A 292 0.89 -16.87 -41.39
N GLU A 293 0.85 -16.84 -42.72
CA GLU A 293 -0.38 -16.61 -43.49
C GLU A 293 -1.19 -17.92 -43.55
N GLY A 294 -2.23 -18.03 -42.72
CA GLY A 294 -3.22 -19.10 -42.77
C GLY A 294 -4.40 -18.82 -41.85
N ASP A 295 -5.63 -18.97 -42.35
CA ASP A 295 -6.88 -18.65 -41.63
C ASP A 295 -7.09 -19.48 -40.35
N ASP A 296 -6.40 -20.62 -40.18
CA ASP A 296 -6.49 -21.46 -38.98
C ASP A 296 -5.63 -20.94 -37.81
N ALA A 297 -4.58 -20.16 -38.06
CA ALA A 297 -3.76 -19.56 -37.00
C ALA A 297 -4.50 -18.43 -36.25
N ARG A 298 -5.54 -17.85 -36.86
CA ARG A 298 -6.35 -16.77 -36.27
C ARG A 298 -7.37 -17.22 -35.23
N ARG A 299 -7.55 -18.54 -35.03
CA ARG A 299 -8.52 -19.09 -34.08
C ARG A 299 -7.92 -19.74 -32.83
N LEU A 300 -6.61 -19.57 -32.60
CA LEU A 300 -6.07 -19.55 -31.23
C LEU A 300 -6.49 -18.24 -30.56
N THR A 301 -7.80 -18.06 -30.41
CA THR A 301 -8.35 -16.93 -29.69
C THR A 301 -7.93 -17.05 -28.23
N LEU A 302 -7.39 -15.97 -27.66
CA LEU A 302 -7.18 -15.79 -26.22
C LEU A 302 -8.41 -16.18 -25.35
N ALA A 303 -9.60 -16.29 -25.96
CA ALA A 303 -10.86 -16.79 -25.41
C ALA A 303 -10.86 -18.23 -24.84
N GLY A 304 -9.70 -18.88 -24.73
CA GLY A 304 -9.55 -20.19 -24.10
C GLY A 304 -8.45 -20.30 -23.04
N MET A 305 -7.74 -19.22 -22.78
CA MET A 305 -6.75 -19.18 -21.70
C MET A 305 -7.44 -18.63 -20.44
N GLY A 306 -7.23 -19.29 -19.29
CA GLY A 306 -7.85 -18.88 -18.03
C GLY A 306 -7.05 -17.80 -17.33
N SER A 307 -7.73 -16.86 -16.66
CA SER A 307 -7.09 -15.76 -15.91
C SER A 307 -7.76 -15.55 -14.55
N CYS A 308 -7.07 -14.94 -13.59
CA CYS A 308 -7.61 -14.67 -12.27
C CYS A 308 -8.73 -13.62 -12.23
N TYR A 309 -9.05 -12.98 -13.36
CA TYR A 309 -10.11 -11.97 -13.50
C TYR A 309 -11.01 -12.23 -14.72
N GLY A 310 -11.02 -13.47 -15.23
CA GLY A 310 -11.86 -13.89 -16.36
C GLY A 310 -13.34 -14.07 -15.97
N ASP A 311 -14.00 -15.04 -16.60
CA ASP A 311 -15.31 -15.47 -16.14
C ASP A 311 -15.22 -16.21 -14.78
N GLU A 312 -16.35 -16.59 -14.20
CA GLU A 312 -16.34 -17.27 -12.89
C GLU A 312 -15.61 -18.63 -12.94
N ALA A 313 -15.63 -19.33 -14.07
CA ALA A 313 -14.91 -20.60 -14.20
C ALA A 313 -13.39 -20.39 -14.21
N ASP A 314 -12.92 -19.31 -14.87
CA ASP A 314 -11.52 -18.88 -14.85
C ASP A 314 -11.09 -18.42 -13.46
N LYS A 315 -11.90 -17.59 -12.79
CA LYS A 315 -11.63 -17.17 -11.40
C LYS A 315 -11.56 -18.37 -10.48
N ASP A 316 -12.52 -19.29 -10.53
CA ASP A 316 -12.51 -20.52 -9.73
C ASP A 316 -11.27 -21.37 -10.03
N ALA A 317 -10.80 -21.38 -11.28
CA ALA A 317 -9.59 -22.09 -11.67
C ALA A 317 -8.35 -21.57 -10.97
N ALA A 318 -8.19 -20.25 -10.89
CA ALA A 318 -7.06 -19.57 -10.27
C ALA A 318 -7.17 -19.53 -8.74
N PHE A 319 -8.36 -19.24 -8.20
CA PHE A 319 -8.57 -19.08 -6.77
C PHE A 319 -8.61 -20.41 -6.00
N ARG A 320 -8.96 -21.53 -6.64
CA ARG A 320 -8.95 -22.84 -5.95
C ARG A 320 -7.56 -23.23 -5.41
N PRO A 321 -6.48 -23.26 -6.21
CA PRO A 321 -5.15 -23.51 -5.68
C PRO A 321 -4.67 -22.40 -4.74
N PHE A 322 -5.03 -21.14 -5.01
CA PHE A 322 -4.76 -20.02 -4.09
C PHE A 322 -5.30 -20.27 -2.68
N TRP A 323 -6.59 -20.62 -2.56
CA TRP A 323 -7.18 -20.89 -1.25
C TRP A 323 -6.67 -22.18 -0.63
N ALA A 324 -6.34 -23.20 -1.44
CA ALA A 324 -5.69 -24.41 -0.93
C ALA A 324 -4.33 -24.09 -0.30
N TYR A 325 -3.55 -23.20 -0.91
CA TYR A 325 -2.30 -22.67 -0.34
C TYR A 325 -2.57 -21.89 0.96
N VAL A 326 -3.48 -20.92 0.94
CA VAL A 326 -3.81 -20.10 2.12
C VAL A 326 -4.26 -20.98 3.28
N ASP A 327 -5.13 -21.97 3.04
CA ASP A 327 -5.59 -22.90 4.05
C ASP A 327 -4.44 -23.76 4.59
N LYS A 328 -3.55 -24.25 3.72
CA LYS A 328 -2.37 -25.03 4.12
C LYS A 328 -1.43 -24.22 5.03
N VAL A 329 -1.21 -22.95 4.75
CA VAL A 329 -0.25 -22.11 5.50
C VAL A 329 -0.88 -21.51 6.76
N CYS A 330 -2.13 -21.03 6.68
CA CYS A 330 -2.75 -20.24 7.74
C CYS A 330 -3.71 -21.04 8.63
N ASN A 331 -4.15 -22.24 8.22
CA ASN A 331 -5.12 -23.05 8.96
C ASN A 331 -4.53 -24.35 9.54
N THR A 332 -3.26 -24.28 9.96
CA THR A 332 -2.60 -25.35 10.71
C THR A 332 -3.32 -25.64 12.04
N GLU A 333 -3.10 -26.83 12.61
CA GLU A 333 -3.72 -27.22 13.88
C GLU A 333 -3.20 -26.39 15.07
N LYS A 334 -1.93 -26.00 15.01
CA LYS A 334 -1.25 -25.16 16.00
C LYS A 334 -0.65 -23.93 15.31
N PRO A 335 -0.44 -22.82 16.03
CA PRO A 335 0.33 -21.70 15.51
C PRO A 335 1.67 -22.20 14.91
N PRO A 336 1.99 -21.84 13.66
CA PRO A 336 3.28 -22.17 13.09
C PRO A 336 4.39 -21.66 14.02
N TYR A 337 5.43 -22.48 14.20
CA TYR A 337 6.61 -22.12 14.99
C TYR A 337 6.32 -21.77 16.46
N GLU A 338 5.23 -22.27 17.05
CA GLU A 338 4.97 -22.14 18.49
C GLU A 338 6.21 -22.55 19.31
N GLY A 339 6.71 -21.63 20.15
CA GLY A 339 7.93 -21.82 20.96
C GLY A 339 9.26 -21.73 20.19
N ARG A 340 9.26 -21.29 18.92
CA ARG A 340 10.46 -21.08 18.09
C ARG A 340 10.66 -19.61 17.75
N ALA A 341 11.88 -19.28 17.35
CA ALA A 341 12.38 -17.91 17.19
C ALA A 341 12.11 -17.28 15.82
N TRP A 342 11.03 -17.72 15.16
CA TRP A 342 10.80 -17.44 13.74
C TRP A 342 9.46 -16.74 13.56
N LEU A 343 9.44 -15.71 12.72
CA LEU A 343 8.22 -15.19 12.12
C LEU A 343 7.79 -16.12 10.98
N TRP A 344 6.53 -16.08 10.58
CA TRP A 344 6.08 -16.79 9.39
C TRP A 344 5.30 -15.87 8.48
N GLN A 345 5.54 -16.04 7.18
CA GLN A 345 4.94 -15.24 6.13
C GLN A 345 4.09 -16.13 5.24
N ALA A 346 2.83 -15.72 5.05
CA ALA A 346 1.94 -16.23 4.03
C ALA A 346 1.87 -15.25 2.86
N GLN A 347 1.80 -15.78 1.64
CA GLN A 347 1.70 -14.98 0.44
C GLN A 347 0.24 -14.89 -0.02
N ALA A 348 -0.23 -13.67 -0.24
CA ALA A 348 -1.58 -13.38 -0.71
C ALA A 348 -1.54 -12.52 -1.97
N HIS A 349 -0.69 -12.92 -2.91
CA HIS A 349 -0.52 -12.28 -4.21
C HIS A 349 -0.32 -13.33 -5.30
N TRP A 350 -0.40 -12.91 -6.57
CA TRP A 350 -0.19 -13.81 -7.70
C TRP A 350 1.31 -14.03 -7.96
N GLN A 351 1.67 -15.26 -8.31
CA GLN A 351 3.02 -15.60 -8.74
C GLN A 351 3.07 -15.78 -10.26
N TYR A 352 4.21 -15.45 -10.85
CA TYR A 352 4.41 -15.42 -12.28
C TYR A 352 5.65 -16.23 -12.69
N ASP A 353 5.49 -17.08 -13.68
CA ASP A 353 6.58 -17.68 -14.43
C ASP A 353 6.65 -17.12 -15.85
N ASP A 354 7.61 -17.61 -16.63
CA ASP A 354 7.86 -17.13 -17.98
C ASP A 354 6.58 -17.28 -18.84
N GLU A 355 5.84 -18.38 -18.71
CA GLU A 355 4.57 -18.61 -19.42
C GLU A 355 3.48 -17.62 -18.99
N ALA A 356 3.30 -17.41 -17.69
CA ALA A 356 2.33 -16.45 -17.15
C ALA A 356 2.64 -15.02 -17.58
N ILE A 357 3.92 -14.63 -17.63
CA ILE A 357 4.38 -13.32 -18.11
C ILE A 357 4.04 -13.13 -19.59
N VAL A 358 4.30 -14.15 -20.43
CA VAL A 358 3.98 -14.10 -21.86
C VAL A 358 2.47 -13.98 -22.07
N GLU A 359 1.66 -14.78 -21.36
CA GLU A 359 0.20 -14.71 -21.46
C GLU A 359 -0.33 -13.35 -20.98
N GLY A 360 0.11 -12.88 -19.82
CA GLY A 360 -0.26 -11.59 -19.29
C GLY A 360 0.12 -10.45 -20.23
N THR A 361 1.30 -10.52 -20.87
CA THR A 361 1.75 -9.53 -21.85
C THR A 361 0.85 -9.54 -23.10
N ALA A 362 0.50 -10.72 -23.61
CA ALA A 362 -0.44 -10.86 -24.73
C ALA A 362 -1.83 -10.29 -24.42
N ARG A 363 -2.24 -10.32 -23.14
CA ARG A 363 -3.47 -9.68 -22.63
C ARG A 363 -3.32 -8.20 -22.33
N ARG A 364 -2.12 -7.62 -22.50
CA ARG A 364 -1.77 -6.26 -22.07
C ARG A 364 -2.09 -6.07 -20.59
N SER A 365 -1.67 -7.00 -19.75
CA SER A 365 -1.81 -6.91 -18.30
C SER A 365 -0.47 -6.63 -17.61
N CYS A 366 -0.52 -6.51 -16.29
CA CYS A 366 0.61 -6.31 -15.38
C CYS A 366 0.22 -6.84 -13.99
N ILE A 367 1.19 -6.97 -13.09
CA ILE A 367 0.96 -7.43 -11.71
C ILE A 367 -0.11 -6.57 -11.00
N LEU A 368 -0.02 -5.24 -11.08
CA LEU A 368 -0.96 -4.35 -10.40
C LEU A 368 -2.40 -4.49 -10.90
N TRP A 369 -2.59 -4.66 -12.21
CA TRP A 369 -3.93 -4.86 -12.80
C TRP A 369 -4.47 -6.25 -12.55
N ASP A 370 -3.60 -7.26 -12.48
CA ASP A 370 -4.03 -8.62 -12.14
C ASP A 370 -4.57 -8.68 -10.71
N GLU A 371 -3.90 -8.01 -9.77
CA GLU A 371 -4.38 -7.82 -8.41
C GLU A 371 -5.75 -7.09 -8.44
N GLU A 372 -5.81 -5.88 -9.00
CA GLU A 372 -6.99 -5.00 -8.98
C GLU A 372 -8.22 -5.68 -9.62
N LYS A 373 -8.04 -6.32 -10.78
CA LYS A 373 -9.13 -6.97 -11.52
C LYS A 373 -9.57 -8.28 -10.87
N SER A 374 -8.67 -8.99 -10.20
CA SER A 374 -9.02 -10.24 -9.49
C SER A 374 -9.70 -9.98 -8.15
N HIS A 375 -9.51 -8.77 -7.60
CA HIS A 375 -9.92 -8.38 -6.26
C HIS A 375 -9.33 -9.30 -5.17
N VAL A 376 -8.08 -9.76 -5.35
CA VAL A 376 -7.47 -10.72 -4.42
C VAL A 376 -7.34 -10.11 -3.02
N ASN A 377 -6.91 -8.85 -2.88
CA ASN A 377 -6.81 -8.19 -1.57
C ASN A 377 -8.18 -8.07 -0.88
N HIS A 378 -9.23 -7.70 -1.62
CA HIS A 378 -10.60 -7.67 -1.10
C HIS A 378 -11.07 -9.05 -0.59
N ARG A 379 -10.85 -10.10 -1.38
CA ARG A 379 -11.24 -11.48 -1.00
C ARG A 379 -10.46 -11.99 0.21
N VAL A 380 -9.17 -11.64 0.31
CA VAL A 380 -8.33 -11.95 1.48
C VAL A 380 -8.85 -11.23 2.73
N ALA A 381 -9.21 -9.95 2.63
CA ALA A 381 -9.83 -9.23 3.74
C ALA A 381 -11.14 -9.91 4.20
N ALA A 382 -11.99 -10.34 3.27
CA ALA A 382 -13.22 -11.08 3.57
C ALA A 382 -12.92 -12.41 4.29
N LYS A 383 -11.97 -13.20 3.78
CA LYS A 383 -11.55 -14.47 4.38
C LYS A 383 -11.04 -14.30 5.82
N ILE A 384 -10.31 -13.22 6.12
CA ILE A 384 -9.87 -12.89 7.49
C ILE A 384 -11.08 -12.56 8.38
N LYS A 385 -12.00 -11.72 7.90
CA LYS A 385 -13.23 -11.34 8.63
C LYS A 385 -14.11 -12.55 8.97
N GLU A 386 -14.13 -13.55 8.09
CA GLU A 386 -14.83 -14.83 8.29
C GLU A 386 -14.04 -15.81 9.18
N ASN A 387 -12.92 -15.39 9.78
CA ASN A 387 -12.02 -16.23 10.58
C ASN A 387 -11.51 -17.47 9.80
N GLY A 388 -11.40 -17.32 8.47
CA GLY A 388 -10.91 -18.34 7.55
C GLY A 388 -9.38 -18.44 7.48
N MET A 389 -8.65 -17.68 8.30
CA MET A 389 -7.20 -17.73 8.45
C MET A 389 -6.86 -17.75 9.94
N LYS A 390 -6.68 -18.96 10.49
CA LYS A 390 -6.55 -19.19 11.94
C LYS A 390 -5.27 -18.64 12.53
N HIS A 391 -4.17 -18.67 11.81
CA HIS A 391 -2.84 -18.28 12.25
C HIS A 391 -2.20 -17.35 11.23
N ILE A 392 -2.08 -16.07 11.58
CA ILE A 392 -1.51 -15.03 10.73
C ILE A 392 -0.42 -14.31 11.51
N ASN A 393 0.77 -14.17 10.93
CA ASN A 393 1.84 -13.31 11.46
C ASN A 393 2.28 -12.29 10.43
N ILE A 394 2.80 -12.69 9.28
CA ILE A 394 3.04 -11.78 8.17
C ILE A 394 2.18 -12.21 6.99
N LEU A 395 1.40 -11.29 6.44
CA LEU A 395 0.60 -11.48 5.25
C LEU A 395 1.11 -10.55 4.16
N GLU A 396 1.78 -11.12 3.17
CA GLU A 396 2.43 -10.37 2.09
C GLU A 396 1.51 -10.24 0.88
N VAL A 397 1.33 -9.01 0.38
CA VAL A 397 0.43 -8.70 -0.74
C VAL A 397 1.11 -7.81 -1.80
N ASP A 398 0.61 -7.92 -3.03
CA ASP A 398 0.85 -6.96 -4.11
C ASP A 398 -0.20 -5.84 -4.06
N HIS A 399 0.10 -4.72 -4.71
CA HIS A 399 -0.77 -3.56 -4.89
C HIS A 399 -1.50 -3.14 -3.60
N LEU A 400 -0.76 -2.98 -2.50
CA LEU A 400 -1.31 -2.84 -1.16
C LEU A 400 -2.36 -1.72 -1.02
N CYS A 401 -2.26 -0.64 -1.81
CA CYS A 401 -3.25 0.43 -1.78
C CYS A 401 -4.62 0.07 -2.40
N ASP A 402 -4.74 -1.06 -3.10
CA ASP A 402 -6.03 -1.66 -3.43
C ASP A 402 -6.46 -2.58 -2.28
N HIS A 403 -7.43 -2.12 -1.50
CA HIS A 403 -8.00 -2.86 -0.35
C HIS A 403 -7.04 -3.25 0.80
N GLY A 404 -5.76 -2.85 0.83
CA GLY A 404 -4.87 -3.12 1.97
C GLY A 404 -5.38 -2.52 3.28
N ALA A 405 -6.09 -1.39 3.22
CA ALA A 405 -6.70 -0.80 4.39
C ALA A 405 -7.81 -1.69 4.98
N ASP A 406 -8.52 -2.44 4.14
CA ASP A 406 -9.57 -3.38 4.58
C ASP A 406 -8.95 -4.65 5.17
N ILE A 407 -7.79 -5.08 4.67
CA ILE A 407 -6.99 -6.17 5.26
C ILE A 407 -6.46 -5.74 6.63
N GLY A 408 -5.87 -4.54 6.75
CA GLY A 408 -5.37 -4.02 8.02
C GLY A 408 -6.45 -3.93 9.09
N GLU A 409 -7.65 -3.47 8.73
CA GLU A 409 -8.82 -3.47 9.61
C GLU A 409 -9.23 -4.90 10.01
N ALA A 410 -9.26 -5.83 9.06
CA ALA A 410 -9.59 -7.24 9.31
C ALA A 410 -8.59 -7.89 10.27
N LEU A 411 -7.28 -7.66 10.09
CA LEU A 411 -6.23 -8.15 10.99
C LEU A 411 -6.37 -7.55 12.39
N HIS A 412 -6.66 -6.25 12.50
CA HIS A 412 -6.85 -5.60 13.80
C HIS A 412 -8.05 -6.18 14.56
N LYS A 413 -9.19 -6.34 13.89
CA LYS A 413 -10.39 -6.99 14.45
C LYS A 413 -10.13 -8.44 14.82
N TYR A 414 -9.39 -9.17 13.99
CA TYR A 414 -8.95 -10.52 14.29
C TYR A 414 -8.17 -10.56 15.61
N VAL A 415 -7.19 -9.68 15.82
CA VAL A 415 -6.44 -9.63 17.09
C VAL A 415 -7.35 -9.34 18.28
N LEU A 416 -8.24 -8.34 18.16
CA LEU A 416 -9.19 -8.00 19.22
C LEU A 416 -10.05 -9.20 19.62
N SER A 417 -10.50 -10.01 18.66
CA SER A 417 -11.29 -11.24 18.93
C SER A 417 -10.52 -12.32 19.69
N LYS A 418 -9.17 -12.30 19.66
CA LYS A 418 -8.32 -13.29 20.36
C LYS A 418 -7.92 -12.85 21.76
N LEU A 419 -8.07 -11.58 22.10
CA LEU A 419 -7.69 -11.07 23.41
C LEU A 419 -8.81 -11.32 24.43
N PRO A 420 -8.53 -11.98 25.56
CA PRO A 420 -9.53 -12.23 26.59
C PRO A 420 -10.07 -10.89 27.14
N HIS A 421 -11.40 -10.71 27.10
CA HIS A 421 -12.11 -9.50 27.53
C HIS A 421 -11.84 -8.22 26.71
N ALA A 422 -11.17 -8.29 25.55
CA ALA A 422 -10.92 -7.09 24.75
C ALA A 422 -12.17 -6.59 24.01
N GLU A 423 -13.06 -7.50 23.61
CA GLU A 423 -14.28 -7.15 22.88
C GLU A 423 -15.17 -6.22 23.73
N GLU A 424 -15.36 -6.54 25.01
CA GLU A 424 -16.13 -5.70 25.95
C GLU A 424 -15.51 -4.31 26.16
N LYS A 425 -14.17 -4.23 26.30
CA LYS A 425 -13.47 -2.94 26.46
C LYS A 425 -13.45 -2.09 25.18
N TYR A 426 -13.28 -2.73 24.02
CA TYR A 426 -13.25 -2.03 22.74
C TYR A 426 -14.62 -1.46 22.40
N GLU A 427 -15.69 -2.26 22.56
CA GLU A 427 -17.06 -1.77 22.42
C GLU A 427 -17.37 -0.64 23.39
N GLN A 428 -16.93 -0.73 24.64
CA GLN A 428 -17.08 0.36 25.60
C GLN A 428 -16.34 1.62 25.16
N ARG A 429 -15.14 1.50 24.57
CA ARG A 429 -14.36 2.65 24.08
C ARG A 429 -14.97 3.27 22.82
N GLU A 430 -15.40 2.47 21.84
CA GLU A 430 -16.15 2.95 20.66
C GLU A 430 -17.44 3.67 21.09
N ARG A 431 -18.21 3.07 22.01
CA ARG A 431 -19.40 3.71 22.58
C ARG A 431 -19.04 4.98 23.33
N ALA A 432 -17.93 5.01 24.07
CA ALA A 432 -17.47 6.21 24.75
C ALA A 432 -17.05 7.29 23.74
N VAL A 433 -16.30 6.95 22.68
CA VAL A 433 -15.91 7.89 21.62
C VAL A 433 -17.13 8.41 20.87
N ALA A 434 -18.11 7.56 20.56
CA ALA A 434 -19.37 7.98 19.95
C ALA A 434 -20.20 8.87 20.88
N ALA A 435 -20.29 8.51 22.17
CA ALA A 435 -20.99 9.32 23.18
C ALA A 435 -20.28 10.66 23.46
N HIS A 436 -18.95 10.69 23.42
CA HIS A 436 -18.14 11.90 23.58
C HIS A 436 -17.98 12.67 22.27
N GLY A 437 -18.31 12.07 21.11
CA GLY A 437 -18.46 12.73 19.81
C GLY A 437 -19.62 13.72 19.78
N VAL A 438 -20.53 13.65 20.76
CA VAL A 438 -21.52 14.71 21.05
C VAL A 438 -20.85 15.97 21.62
N GLY A 439 -19.57 15.90 22.04
CA GLY A 439 -18.72 17.04 22.42
C GLY A 439 -18.34 17.98 21.26
N SER A 440 -18.69 17.63 20.01
CA SER A 440 -18.70 18.58 18.90
C SER A 440 -19.52 19.83 19.26
N ALA A 441 -20.69 19.67 19.89
CA ALA A 441 -21.55 20.81 20.23
C ALA A 441 -20.88 21.79 21.21
N THR A 442 -20.14 21.32 22.22
CA THR A 442 -19.47 22.19 23.19
C THR A 442 -18.22 22.86 22.63
N VAL A 443 -17.48 22.19 21.75
CA VAL A 443 -16.34 22.80 21.03
C VAL A 443 -16.82 23.85 20.03
N TRP A 444 -17.90 23.57 19.27
CA TRP A 444 -18.52 24.55 18.38
C TRP A 444 -19.14 25.71 19.16
N LEU A 445 -19.73 25.48 20.33
CA LEU A 445 -20.24 26.54 21.20
C LEU A 445 -19.11 27.42 21.74
N ALA A 446 -18.00 26.83 22.17
CA ALA A 446 -16.83 27.57 22.62
C ALA A 446 -16.20 28.40 21.48
N ALA A 447 -16.06 27.82 20.28
CA ALA A 447 -15.58 28.53 19.11
C ALA A 447 -16.52 29.67 18.69
N ALA A 448 -17.83 29.44 18.72
CA ALA A 448 -18.84 30.47 18.45
C ALA A 448 -18.78 31.61 19.48
N LEU A 449 -18.59 31.30 20.76
CA LEU A 449 -18.45 32.30 21.83
C LEU A 449 -17.18 33.16 21.64
N VAL A 450 -16.06 32.55 21.23
CA VAL A 450 -14.82 33.29 20.92
C VAL A 450 -15.01 34.21 19.71
N LEU A 451 -15.67 33.73 18.65
CA LEU A 451 -15.99 34.52 17.46
C LEU A 451 -16.93 35.69 17.78
N LEU A 452 -17.97 35.46 18.58
CA LEU A 452 -18.88 36.50 19.04
C LEU A 452 -18.15 37.54 19.92
N GLY A 453 -17.24 37.09 20.79
CA GLY A 453 -16.38 37.98 21.58
C GLY A 453 -15.50 38.87 20.71
N ALA A 454 -14.86 38.30 19.68
CA ALA A 454 -14.02 39.04 18.73
C ALA A 454 -14.84 40.07 17.92
N LEU A 455 -16.04 39.70 17.46
CA LEU A 455 -16.93 40.61 16.73
C LEU A 455 -17.43 41.77 17.62
N ALA A 456 -17.77 41.49 18.89
CA ALA A 456 -18.15 42.52 19.85
C ALA A 456 -17.00 43.50 20.11
N PHE A 457 -15.77 43.01 20.24
CA PHE A 457 -14.58 43.84 20.43
C PHE A 457 -14.27 44.70 19.19
N GLY A 458 -14.45 44.14 17.99
CA GLY A 458 -14.33 44.88 16.74
C GLY A 458 -15.36 46.00 16.60
N ALA A 459 -16.62 45.74 16.95
CA ALA A 459 -17.69 46.73 16.93
C ALA A 459 -17.45 47.89 17.93
N LEU A 460 -16.97 47.57 19.14
CA LEU A 460 -16.57 48.57 20.15
C LEU A 460 -15.41 49.45 19.65
N SER A 461 -14.42 48.86 18.99
CA SER A 461 -13.29 49.61 18.42
C SER A 461 -13.74 50.55 17.29
N LEU A 462 -14.62 50.10 16.40
CA LEU A 462 -15.17 50.93 15.32
C LEU A 462 -16.01 52.10 15.87
N ARG A 463 -16.83 51.88 16.91
CA ARG A 463 -17.60 52.95 17.57
C ARG A 463 -16.70 53.97 18.26
N ARG A 464 -15.66 53.53 18.97
CA ARG A 464 -14.67 54.44 19.57
C ARG A 464 -13.98 55.29 18.51
N HIS A 465 -13.62 54.68 17.38
CA HIS A 465 -13.01 55.39 16.26
C HIS A 465 -13.96 56.41 15.61
N SER A 466 -15.26 56.11 15.54
CA SER A 466 -16.31 57.02 15.06
C SER A 466 -16.57 58.18 16.02
N ALA A 467 -16.58 57.94 17.33
CA ALA A 467 -16.80 58.98 18.33
C ALA A 467 -15.64 59.98 18.41
N LEU A 468 -14.39 59.49 18.30
CA LEU A 468 -13.20 60.33 18.20
C LEU A 468 -13.24 61.23 16.96
N ARG A 469 -13.78 60.74 15.83
CA ARG A 469 -14.00 61.58 14.62
C ARG A 469 -15.05 62.66 14.80
N GLN A 470 -15.97 62.52 15.75
CA GLN A 470 -17.04 63.49 16.01
C GLN A 470 -16.71 64.49 17.14
N GLY A 471 -15.48 64.47 17.69
CA GLY A 471 -15.05 65.44 18.70
C GLY A 471 -15.79 65.36 20.03
N ARG A 472 -16.39 64.20 20.36
CA ARG A 472 -17.00 63.97 21.68
C ARG A 472 -15.98 63.39 22.63
N ASP A 473 -15.77 64.05 23.76
CA ASP A 473 -14.99 63.52 24.89
C ASP A 473 -15.74 62.33 25.50
N ILE A 474 -15.17 61.13 25.38
CA ILE A 474 -15.65 59.93 26.07
C ILE A 474 -14.91 59.82 27.40
N THR A 475 -15.61 60.06 28.50
CA THR A 475 -15.11 59.78 29.85
C THR A 475 -15.11 58.27 30.10
N CYS A 476 -14.04 57.73 30.71
CA CYS A 476 -13.84 56.30 30.92
C CYS A 476 -14.96 55.58 31.71
N GLU A 477 -15.78 56.32 32.47
CA GLU A 477 -16.90 55.74 33.22
C GLU A 477 -18.04 55.26 32.29
N GLY A 478 -18.31 55.96 31.18
CA GLY A 478 -19.40 55.59 30.28
C GLY A 478 -19.16 54.27 29.53
N SER A 479 -17.91 53.98 29.15
CA SER A 479 -17.59 52.74 28.42
C SER A 479 -17.64 51.49 29.29
N ALA A 480 -17.41 51.62 30.59
CA ALA A 480 -17.48 50.50 31.53
C ALA A 480 -18.93 50.05 31.79
N GLU A 481 -19.87 51.00 31.80
CA GLU A 481 -21.29 50.73 32.00
C GLU A 481 -21.94 50.11 30.76
N GLU A 482 -21.61 50.58 29.55
CA GLU A 482 -22.04 49.97 28.28
C GLU A 482 -21.49 48.54 28.09
N ALA A 483 -20.23 48.28 28.48
CA ALA A 483 -19.65 46.95 28.44
C ALA A 483 -20.37 45.99 29.42
N ARG A 484 -20.77 46.47 30.60
CA ARG A 484 -21.57 45.69 31.56
C ARG A 484 -22.98 45.41 31.05
N GLU A 485 -23.61 46.39 30.39
CA GLU A 485 -24.95 46.23 29.80
C GLU A 485 -24.93 45.20 28.65
N SER A 486 -23.89 45.24 27.81
CA SER A 486 -23.69 44.27 26.72
C SER A 486 -23.45 42.85 27.24
N LEU A 487 -22.65 42.71 28.31
CA LEU A 487 -22.42 41.42 28.97
C LEU A 487 -23.70 40.87 29.65
N ARG A 488 -24.54 41.75 30.24
CA ARG A 488 -25.85 41.35 30.79
C ARG A 488 -26.81 40.86 29.71
N MET A 489 -26.87 41.54 28.56
CA MET A 489 -27.68 41.12 27.42
C MET A 489 -27.21 39.77 26.86
N LEU A 490 -25.89 39.54 26.79
CA LEU A 490 -25.31 38.27 26.38
C LEU A 490 -25.62 37.15 27.37
N ALA A 491 -25.51 37.41 28.68
CA ALA A 491 -25.84 36.44 29.73
C ALA A 491 -27.33 36.06 29.71
N LYS A 492 -28.21 37.03 29.47
CA LYS A 492 -29.66 36.79 29.36
C LYS A 492 -30.05 36.03 28.08
N ALA A 493 -29.28 36.19 27.00
CA ALA A 493 -29.46 35.41 25.77
C ALA A 493 -28.93 33.97 25.88
N LEU A 494 -28.06 33.69 26.85
CA LEU A 494 -27.52 32.35 27.13
C LEU A 494 -28.38 31.54 28.13
N GLU A 495 -29.36 32.15 28.80
CA GLU A 495 -30.41 31.45 29.56
C GLU A 495 -31.48 30.84 28.64
N VAL A 496 -31.05 30.08 27.63
CA VAL A 496 -31.95 29.22 26.84
C VAL A 496 -32.11 27.89 27.59
N ASP A 497 -33.23 27.82 28.29
CA ASP A 497 -34.00 26.65 28.72
C ASP A 497 -33.24 25.33 28.99
N ALA A 498 -32.72 25.20 30.21
CA ALA A 498 -32.18 23.95 30.74
C ALA A 498 -33.28 22.98 31.28
N SER A 499 -34.56 23.21 30.98
CA SER A 499 -35.66 22.41 31.53
C SER A 499 -36.04 21.16 30.72
N GLU A 500 -35.46 20.93 29.54
CA GLU A 500 -35.80 19.78 28.68
C GLU A 500 -34.83 18.57 28.72
N CYS A 501 -33.76 18.60 29.52
CA CYS A 501 -32.88 17.44 29.70
C CYS A 501 -33.20 16.68 30.99
N GLN A 502 -34.32 15.97 31.03
CA GLN A 502 -34.55 14.88 31.99
C GLN A 502 -34.49 13.53 31.25
N HIS A 503 -33.40 12.79 31.46
CA HIS A 503 -33.42 11.33 31.37
C HIS A 503 -32.86 10.72 32.66
N PRO A 504 -33.46 9.62 33.16
CA PRO A 504 -33.12 9.01 34.42
C PRO A 504 -31.87 8.12 34.32
N ALA A 505 -31.32 7.84 35.51
CA ALA A 505 -30.07 7.12 35.82
C ALA A 505 -29.89 5.77 35.13
#